data_AF-A0ABD5AZU7-F1
#
_entry.id   AF-A0ABD5AZU7-F1
#
_cell.length_a   1.000
_cell.length_b   1.000
_cell.length_c   1.000
_cell.angle_alpha   90.00
_cell.angle_beta   90.00
_cell.angle_gamma   90.00
#
_symmetry.space_group_name_H-M   'P 1'
#
loop_
_entity.id
_entity.type
_entity.pdbx_description
1 polymer ?
#
loop_
_entity_poly.entity_id
_entity_poly.type
_entity_poly.pdbx_seq_one_letter_code
_entity_poly.pdbx_strand_id
1 'polypeptide(L)' 'TKSYQEMKFKGAKAQHSQLHENKDVANEIIQFLWET' A
#
# COMPACT_ATOMS: atom_id res chain seq x y z
N THR A 1 11.48 -0.87 15.09
CA THR A 1 10.84 0.32 14.50
C THR A 1 10.95 0.24 13.00
N LYS A 2 9.87 -0.11 12.29
CA LYS A 2 9.86 -0.06 10.83
C LYS A 2 9.80 1.41 10.42
N SER A 3 10.80 1.90 9.72
CA SER A 3 10.88 3.31 9.30
C SER A 3 10.59 3.50 7.81
N TYR A 4 10.71 2.42 7.02
CA TYR A 4 10.55 2.48 5.58
C TYR A 4 10.24 1.10 4.98
N GLN A 5 9.42 1.08 3.94
CA GLN A 5 9.13 -0.09 3.11
C GLN A 5 8.79 0.41 1.70
N GLU A 6 9.37 -0.21 0.67
CA GLU A 6 9.04 0.07 -0.73
C GLU A 6 8.25 -1.09 -1.33
N MET A 7 7.19 -0.78 -2.08
CA MET A 7 6.37 -1.76 -2.77
C MET A 7 5.97 -1.26 -4.16
N LYS A 8 5.85 -2.20 -5.11
CA LYS A 8 5.48 -1.89 -6.49
C LYS A 8 4.14 -2.52 -6.85
N PHE A 9 3.16 -1.67 -7.13
CA PHE A 9 1.87 -2.05 -7.68
C PHE A 9 1.89 -1.92 -9.21
N LYS A 10 1.20 -2.82 -9.93
CA LYS A 10 1.12 -2.85 -11.40
C LYS A 10 -0.31 -3.11 -11.86
N GLY A 11 -0.61 -2.78 -13.11
CA GLY A 11 -1.91 -3.01 -13.74
C GLY A 11 -2.87 -1.82 -13.58
N ALA A 12 -4.13 -2.01 -14.00
CA ALA A 12 -5.12 -0.92 -14.05
C ALA A 12 -5.31 -0.26 -12.68
N LYS A 13 -5.42 -1.06 -11.60
CA LYS A 13 -5.60 -0.59 -10.22
C LYS A 13 -4.38 0.11 -9.61
N ALA A 14 -3.26 0.19 -10.34
CA ALA A 14 -2.08 0.95 -9.96
C ALA A 14 -2.04 2.34 -10.62
N GLN A 15 -3.12 2.75 -11.28
CA GLN A 15 -3.31 4.14 -11.71
C GLN A 15 -3.25 5.06 -10.49
N HIS A 16 -2.60 6.22 -10.62
CA HIS A 16 -2.31 7.16 -9.53
C HIS A 16 -3.49 7.41 -8.57
N SER A 17 -4.65 7.85 -9.06
CA SER A 17 -5.84 8.08 -8.24
C SER A 17 -6.43 6.79 -7.66
N GLN A 18 -6.24 5.66 -8.34
CA GLN A 18 -6.73 4.36 -7.86
C GLN A 18 -5.87 3.78 -6.73
N LEU A 19 -4.63 4.24 -6.54
CA LEU A 19 -3.79 3.78 -5.43
C LEU A 19 -4.44 4.10 -4.07
N HIS A 20 -5.18 5.21 -3.95
CA HIS A 20 -5.88 5.57 -2.71
C HIS A 20 -7.14 4.73 -2.44
N GLU A 21 -7.73 4.15 -3.49
CA GLU A 21 -8.93 3.29 -3.41
C GLU A 21 -8.58 1.80 -3.53
N ASN A 22 -7.30 1.47 -3.68
CA ASN A 22 -6.85 0.10 -3.86
C ASN A 22 -6.75 -0.59 -2.49
N LYS A 23 -7.59 -1.60 -2.28
CA LYS A 23 -7.61 -2.40 -1.05
C LYS A 23 -6.26 -3.05 -0.74
N ASP A 24 -5.50 -3.43 -1.76
CA ASP A 24 -4.18 -4.04 -1.58
C ASP A 24 -3.19 -3.01 -0.99
N VAL A 25 -3.24 -1.75 -1.45
CA VAL A 25 -2.45 -0.65 -0.89
C VAL A 25 -2.87 -0.36 0.56
N ALA A 26 -4.17 -0.32 0.84
CA ALA A 26 -4.69 -0.05 2.17
C ALA A 26 -4.25 -1.11 3.19
N ASN A 27 -4.33 -2.39 2.82
CA ASN A 27 -3.91 -3.50 3.69
C ASN A 27 -2.42 -3.43 4.03
N GLU A 28 -1.57 -3.15 3.05
CA GLU A 28 -0.12 -3.02 3.28
C GLU A 28 0.22 -1.84 4.19
N ILE A 29 -0.50 -0.72 4.06
CA ILE A 29 -0.34 0.44 4.96
C ILE A 29 -0.77 0.06 6.39
N ILE A 30 -1.90 -0.62 6.54
CA ILE A 30 -2.39 -1.09 7.85
C ILE A 30 -1.35 -2.00 8.52
N GLN A 31 -0.85 -2.97 7.77
CA GLN A 31 0.15 -3.92 8.25
C GLN A 31 1.47 -3.23 8.63
N PHE A 32 1.90 -2.23 7.84
CA PHE A 32 3.13 -1.49 8.14
C PHE A 32 2.99 -0.64 9.41
N LEU A 33 1.86 0.04 9.59
CA LEU A 33 1.66 1.00 10.66
C LEU A 33 1.24 0.38 12.00
N TRP A 34 0.41 -0.67 11.97
CA TRP A 34 -0.32 -1.11 13.16
C TRP A 34 -0.14 -2.58 13.52
N GLU A 35 0.32 -3.43 12.59
CA GLU A 35 0.58 -4.84 12.87
C GLU A 35 2.08 -5.05 13.16
N THR A 36 2.37 -5.47 14.40
CA THR A 36 3.72 -5.71 14.93
C THR A 36 4.24 -7.09 14.60
#